data_AF-B1LXQ1-F1
#
_entry.id   AF-B1LXQ1-F1
#
_cell.length_a   1.000
_cell.length_b   1.000
_cell.length_c   1.000
_cell.angle_alpha   90.00
_cell.angle_beta   90.00
_cell.angle_gamma   90.00
#
_symmetry.space_group_name_H-M   'P 1'
#
loop_
_entity.id
_entity.type
_entity.pdbx_description
1 polymer ?
#
loop_
_entity_poly.entity_id
_entity_poly.type
_entity_poly.pdbx_seq_one_letter_code
_entity_poly.pdbx_strand_id
1 'polypeptide(L)' 'MPRPFEPYADALRTAREIVRERAGAVVEAAVRADSQAFDEACNVLVVRIAEAIVDAGEAGRGHGLGRGSEAA' A
#
# COMPACT_ATOMS: atom_id res chain seq x y z
N MET A 1 -13.53 14.41 -14.48
CA MET A 1 -12.22 13.95 -14.98
C MET A 1 -11.43 13.42 -13.80
N PRO A 2 -10.99 12.15 -13.77
CA PRO A 2 -10.13 11.65 -12.71
C PRO A 2 -8.79 12.39 -12.75
N ARG A 3 -8.30 12.82 -11.59
CA ARG A 3 -7.08 13.64 -11.53
C ARG A 3 -5.85 12.73 -11.71
N PRO A 4 -4.78 13.19 -12.38
CA PRO A 4 -3.58 12.38 -12.63
C PRO A 4 -2.91 11.78 -11.38
N PHE A 5 -3.21 12.32 -10.20
CA PHE A 5 -2.64 11.90 -8.91
C PHE A 5 -3.60 11.11 -8.01
N GLU A 6 -4.82 10.84 -8.49
CA GLU A 6 -5.87 10.18 -7.71
C GLU A 6 -5.50 8.75 -7.29
N PRO A 7 -4.90 7.89 -8.15
CA PRO A 7 -4.45 6.55 -7.74
C PRO A 7 -3.37 6.58 -6.66
N TYR A 8 -2.45 7.55 -6.71
CA TYR A 8 -1.41 7.71 -5.69
C TYR A 8 -1.97 8.23 -4.37
N ALA A 9 -2.97 9.10 -4.41
CA ALA A 9 -3.68 9.55 -3.22
C ALA A 9 -4.43 8.41 -2.53
N ASP A 10 -5.01 7.50 -3.32
CA ASP A 10 -5.68 6.30 -2.82
C ASP A 10 -4.67 5.31 -2.22
N ALA A 11 -3.52 5.09 -2.89
CA ALA A 11 -2.43 4.27 -2.34
C ALA A 11 -1.96 4.75 -0.96
N LEU A 12 -1.83 6.07 -0.78
CA LEU A 12 -1.44 6.67 0.50
C LEU A 12 -2.54 6.49 1.57
N ARG A 13 -3.81 6.50 1.19
CA ARG A 13 -4.92 6.24 2.11
C ARG A 13 -4.89 4.78 2.57
N THR A 14 -4.77 3.84 1.65
CA THR A 14 -4.67 2.41 1.94
C THR A 14 -3.44 2.10 2.78
N ALA A 15 -2.28 2.68 2.46
CA ALA A 15 -1.07 2.51 3.27
C ALA A 15 -1.26 3.00 4.72
N ARG A 16 -1.97 4.12 4.93
CA ARG A 16 -2.29 4.61 6.28
C ARG A 16 -3.21 3.68 7.04
N GLU A 17 -4.17 3.05 6.37
CA GLU A 17 -5.06 2.05 6.97
C GLU A 17 -4.29 0.80 7.37
N ILE A 18 -3.43 0.28 6.47
CA ILE A 18 -2.54 -0.86 6.77
C ILE A 18 -1.67 -0.58 8.00
N VAL A 19 -1.08 0.61 8.09
CA VAL A 19 -0.30 1.01 9.28
C VAL A 19 -1.17 1.00 10.54
N ARG A 20 -2.38 1.57 10.50
CA ARG A 20 -3.28 1.57 11.66
C ARG A 20 -3.66 0.16 12.11
N GLU A 21 -3.91 -0.75 11.17
CA GLU A 21 -4.26 -2.14 11.47
C GLU A 21 -3.09 -2.93 12.06
N ARG A 22 -1.87 -2.68 11.58
CA ARG A 22 -0.71 -3.53 11.89
C ARG A 22 0.26 -2.95 12.93
N ALA A 23 0.20 -1.66 13.22
CA ALA A 23 1.09 -1.02 14.20
C ALA A 23 0.99 -1.67 15.59
N GLY A 24 -0.19 -2.18 15.97
CA GLY A 24 -0.37 -2.88 17.25
C GLY A 24 0.55 -4.09 17.41
N ALA A 25 0.65 -4.94 16.37
CA ALA A 25 1.49 -6.13 16.40
C ALA A 25 3.00 -5.77 16.48
N VAL A 26 3.42 -4.74 15.75
CA VAL A 26 4.81 -4.24 15.80
C VAL A 26 5.14 -3.70 17.19
N VAL A 27 4.25 -2.89 17.77
CA VAL A 27 4.43 -2.33 19.12
C VAL A 27 4.41 -3.42 20.18
N GLU A 28 3.50 -4.40 20.08
CA GLU A 28 3.42 -5.53 21.01
C GLU A 28 4.72 -6.36 21.00
N ALA A 29 5.25 -6.69 19.83
CA ALA A 29 6.51 -7.41 19.70
C ALA A 29 7.69 -6.61 20.25
N ALA A 30 7.74 -5.30 19.97
CA ALA A 30 8.77 -4.40 20.49
C ALA A 30 8.74 -4.32 22.03
N VAL A 31 7.55 -4.18 22.63
CA VAL A 31 7.37 -4.12 24.08
C VAL A 31 7.79 -5.43 24.75
N ARG A 32 7.57 -6.57 24.09
CA ARG A 32 8.01 -7.89 24.58
C ARG A 32 9.50 -8.17 24.37
N ALA A 33 10.23 -7.27 23.69
CA ALA A 33 11.60 -7.48 23.27
C ALA A 33 11.81 -8.79 22.48
N ASP A 34 10.78 -9.22 21.74
CA ASP A 34 10.84 -10.37 20.85
C ASP A 34 11.30 -9.89 19.46
N SER A 35 12.60 -10.01 19.21
CA SER A 35 13.21 -9.52 17.96
C SER A 35 12.70 -10.27 16.73
N GLN A 36 12.41 -11.57 16.85
CA GLN A 36 11.93 -12.36 15.73
C GLN A 36 10.49 -11.96 15.36
N ALA A 37 9.61 -11.85 16.36
CA ALA A 37 8.24 -11.41 16.13
C ALA A 37 8.19 -9.95 15.63
N PHE A 38 9.13 -9.11 16.08
CA PHE A 38 9.23 -7.73 15.62
C PHE A 38 9.62 -7.66 14.14
N ASP A 39 10.66 -8.39 13.74
CA ASP A 39 11.12 -8.43 12.35
C ASP A 39 10.04 -9.00 11.42
N GLU A 40 9.34 -10.04 11.86
CA GLU A 40 8.22 -10.61 11.11
C GLU A 40 7.06 -9.60 10.97
N ALA A 41 6.66 -8.94 12.06
CA ALA A 41 5.61 -7.92 12.02
C ALA A 41 5.98 -6.74 11.11
N CYS A 42 7.24 -6.32 11.12
CA CYS A 42 7.75 -5.28 10.24
C CYS A 42 7.76 -5.72 8.78
N ASN A 43 8.20 -6.95 8.50
CA ASN A 43 8.22 -7.50 7.14
C ASN A 43 6.80 -7.53 6.56
N VAL A 44 5.84 -8.07 7.31
CA VAL A 44 4.44 -8.13 6.86
C VAL A 44 3.85 -6.74 6.64
N LEU A 45 4.19 -5.76 7.49
CA LEU A 45 3.76 -4.37 7.30
C LEU A 45 4.32 -3.78 6.00
N VAL A 46 5.62 -3.95 5.75
CA VAL A 46 6.29 -3.42 4.55
C VAL A 46 5.75 -4.07 3.28
N VAL A 47 5.59 -5.39 3.27
CA VAL A 47 5.08 -6.14 2.11
C VAL A 47 3.69 -5.65 1.73
N ARG A 48 2.78 -5.52 2.71
CA ARG A 48 1.41 -5.06 2.43
C ARG A 48 1.34 -3.63 1.89
N ILE A 49 2.20 -2.74 2.40
CA ILE A 49 2.29 -1.37 1.87
C ILE A 49 2.82 -1.40 0.44
N ALA A 50 3.84 -2.21 0.16
CA ALA A 50 4.40 -2.34 -1.18
C ALA A 50 3.36 -2.88 -2.17
N GLU A 51 2.63 -3.94 -1.80
CA GLU A 51 1.52 -4.50 -2.58
C GLU A 51 0.46 -3.42 -2.90
N ALA A 52 -0.01 -2.69 -1.88
CA ALA A 52 -1.02 -1.64 -2.08
C ALA A 52 -0.55 -0.51 -3.02
N ILE A 53 0.75 -0.17 -3.00
CA ILE A 53 1.33 0.84 -3.90
C ILE A 53 1.41 0.29 -5.33
N VAL A 54 1.85 -0.96 -5.50
CA VAL A 54 1.94 -1.61 -6.82
C VAL A 54 0.56 -1.73 -7.43
N ASP A 55 -0.43 -2.22 -6.67
CA ASP A 55 -1.82 -2.37 -7.11
C ASP A 55 -2.42 -1.03 -7.57
N ALA A 56 -2.20 0.04 -6.80
CA ALA A 56 -2.65 1.38 -7.19
C ALA A 56 -1.95 1.89 -8.45
N GLY A 57 -0.66 1.58 -8.62
CA GLY A 57 0.12 1.89 -9.82
C GLY A 57 -0.39 1.15 -11.06
N GLU A 58 -0.75 -0.12 -10.92
CA GLU A 58 -1.34 -0.94 -11.98
C GLU A 58 -2.75 -0.46 -12.36
N ALA A 59 -3.59 -0.15 -11.37
CA ALA A 59 -4.92 0.42 -11.59
C ALA A 59 -4.86 1.76 -12.36
N GLY A 60 -3.90 2.63 -12.02
CA GLY A 60 -3.65 3.87 -12.75
C GLY A 60 -3.18 3.66 -14.19
N ARG A 61 -2.36 2.64 -14.44
CA ARG A 61 -1.88 2.28 -15.79
C ARG A 61 -2.98 1.68 -16.66
N GLY A 62 -3.83 0.81 -16.10
CA GLY A 62 -4.99 0.25 -16.80
C GLY A 62 -5.98 1.34 -17.27
N HIS A 63 -6.19 2.37 -16.46
CA HIS A 63 -7.02 3.52 -16.82
C HIS A 63 -6.41 4.44 -17.89
N GLY A 64 -5.07 4.51 -17.98
CA GLY A 64 -4.37 5.31 -18.99
C GLY A 64 -4.40 4.69 -20.39
N LEU A 65 -4.37 3.36 -20.49
CA LEU A 65 -4.33 2.62 -21.76
C LEU A 65 -5.71 2.51 -22.44
N GLY A 66 -6.81 2.51 -21.67
CA GLY A 66 -8.17 2.49 -22.23
C GLY A 66 -8.54 3.75 -23.03
N ARG A 67 -7.92 4.90 -22.73
CA ARG A 67 -8.20 6.17 -23.42
C ARG A 67 -7.38 6.36 -24.72
N GLY A 68 -6.38 5.52 -24.98
CA GLY A 68 -5.54 5.59 -26.17
C GLY A 68 -6.05 4.78 -27.38
N SER A 69 -7.06 3.91 -27.18
CA SER A 69 -7.54 2.98 -28.22
C SER A 69 -8.82 3.43 -28.93
N GLU A 70 -9.45 4.53 -28.52
CA GLU A 70 -10.67 5.08 -29.15
C GLU A 70 -10.37 6.24 -30.14
N ALA A 71 -9.10 6.49 -30.47
CA ALA A 71 -8.68 7.61 -31.30
C ALA A 71 -7.92 7.21 -32.59
N ALA A 72 -8.17 6.01 -33.12
CA ALA A 72 -7.60 5.54 -34.40
C ALA A 72 -8.69 5.19 -35.41
#